data_AF-A0A7S0SBF2-F1
#
_entry.id   AF-A0A7S0SBF2-F1
#
_cell.length_a   1.000
_cell.length_b   1.000
_cell.length_c   1.000
_cell.angle_alpha   90.00
_cell.angle_beta   90.00
_cell.angle_gamma   90.00
#
_symmetry.space_group_name_H-M   'P 1'
#
loop_
_entity.id
_entity.type
_entity.pdbx_description
1 polymer ?
#
loop_
_entity_poly.entity_id
_entity_poly.type
_entity_poly.pdbx_seq_one_letter_code
_entity_poly.pdbx_strand_id
1 'polypeptide(L)'
;GGQAGMDTSHTSPPRLKLNDAALLAYMRTAVPHFPPAIASLRVTQFGHGQSNPTYKVECLLGADHGAGTAPAAATYVLRKKPPGKILASAHAVEREFAVQRALAPAHAVPVPRMIALCEDVDVLGTPFYLMTFVPGHIFIAPGLPALPSPEHRAAVYDEMAAVLGAIHRVDPAAVGLAGYGKPDNYSHRQLERWARQYHASVTTPEAPVVALIQWLRAHVPAEEPSGRLVHGDFRLDNLVFASPSGPLGGGGVTAVLDWELSTLGAPYSDIAYNCMPYHLPPGREAAAYPSFTSADLPPGVPSEREYVAKWARASGLPNPMLSGGSCWPFYAA
;
A
#
# COMPACT_ATOMS: atom_id res chain seq x y z
N GLY A 1 -4.46 18.62 27.10
CA GLY A 1 -3.51 19.68 26.75
C GLY A 1 -2.16 19.05 26.51
N GLY A 2 -1.62 19.17 25.30
CA GLY A 2 -0.40 18.49 24.86
C GLY A 2 -0.45 18.20 23.36
N GLN A 3 -0.34 19.25 22.55
CA GLN A 3 -0.13 19.15 21.10
C GLN A 3 1.25 18.53 20.85
N ALA A 4 1.29 17.31 20.33
CA ALA A 4 2.46 16.79 19.64
C ALA A 4 2.20 16.93 18.13
N GLY A 5 2.51 18.10 17.59
CA GLY A 5 2.68 18.24 16.15
C GLY A 5 3.91 17.43 15.76
N MET A 6 3.71 16.37 14.98
CA MET A 6 4.81 15.66 14.34
C MET A 6 5.39 16.57 13.24
N ASP A 7 6.36 17.39 13.61
CA ASP A 7 7.32 17.94 12.65
C ASP A 7 8.17 16.77 12.13
N THR A 8 7.88 16.35 10.89
CA THR A 8 8.61 15.28 10.19
C THR A 8 9.43 15.86 9.04
N SER A 9 9.96 17.07 9.19
CA SER A 9 10.94 17.63 8.25
C SER A 9 12.29 16.92 8.39
N HIS A 10 12.37 15.66 7.96
CA HIS A 10 13.65 15.02 7.72
C HIS A 10 14.28 15.67 6.48
N THR A 11 15.45 16.29 6.67
CA THR A 11 16.29 16.74 5.57
C THR A 11 16.66 15.52 4.72
N SER A 12 16.23 15.52 3.45
CA SER A 12 16.53 14.44 2.51
C SER A 12 18.05 14.21 2.48
N PRO A 13 18.54 12.96 2.63
CA PRO A 13 19.95 12.66 2.48
C PRO A 13 20.48 13.23 1.15
N PRO A 14 21.75 13.68 1.06
CA PRO A 14 22.28 14.32 -0.15
C PRO A 14 22.06 13.51 -1.44
N ARG A 15 22.13 12.16 -1.35
CA ARG A 15 21.89 11.23 -2.48
C ARG A 15 20.44 11.17 -2.96
N LEU A 16 19.51 11.68 -2.17
CA LEU A 16 18.06 11.68 -2.41
C LEU A 16 17.53 13.11 -2.68
N LYS A 17 18.41 14.12 -2.70
CA LYS A 17 18.02 15.49 -3.05
C LYS A 17 17.67 15.57 -4.54
N LEU A 18 16.53 16.16 -4.86
CA LEU A 18 16.07 16.33 -6.24
C LEU A 18 16.60 17.63 -6.84
N ASN A 19 16.70 17.66 -8.18
CA ASN A 19 16.90 18.89 -8.92
C ASN A 19 15.53 19.56 -9.14
N ASP A 20 15.16 20.46 -8.23
CA ASP A 20 13.85 21.12 -8.22
C ASP A 20 13.57 21.91 -9.51
N ALA A 21 14.60 22.50 -10.13
CA ALA A 21 14.45 23.24 -11.38
C ALA A 21 14.13 22.31 -12.57
N ALA A 22 14.82 21.17 -12.66
CA ALA A 22 14.53 20.16 -13.68
C ALA A 22 13.14 19.54 -13.47
N LEU A 23 12.76 19.25 -12.22
CA LEU A 23 11.42 18.77 -11.89
C LEU A 23 10.34 19.79 -12.26
N LEU A 24 10.53 21.08 -11.93
CA LEU A 24 9.57 22.13 -12.29
C LEU A 24 9.41 22.26 -13.81
N ALA A 25 10.52 22.22 -14.56
CA ALA A 25 10.49 22.25 -16.02
C ALA A 25 9.70 21.07 -16.60
N TYR A 26 9.92 19.87 -16.07
CA TYR A 26 9.14 18.68 -16.45
C TYR A 26 7.66 18.82 -16.08
N MET A 27 7.33 19.30 -14.87
CA MET A 27 5.94 19.43 -14.44
C MET A 27 5.14 20.41 -15.31
N ARG A 28 5.77 21.49 -15.81
CA ARG A 28 5.12 22.44 -16.74
C ARG A 28 4.65 21.81 -18.04
N THR A 29 5.29 20.73 -18.49
CA THR A 29 4.92 20.04 -19.73
C THR A 29 4.07 18.80 -19.47
N ALA A 30 4.36 18.07 -18.40
CA ALA A 30 3.75 16.77 -18.11
C ALA A 30 2.44 16.85 -17.33
N VAL A 31 2.21 17.91 -16.54
CA VAL A 31 1.01 18.04 -15.71
C VAL A 31 -0.08 18.79 -16.49
N PRO A 32 -1.25 18.18 -16.73
CA PRO A 32 -2.35 18.86 -17.41
C PRO A 32 -2.78 20.13 -16.67
N HIS A 33 -2.92 21.23 -17.39
CA HIS A 33 -3.30 22.54 -16.85
C HIS A 33 -2.39 23.03 -15.71
N PHE A 34 -1.09 22.74 -15.77
CA PHE A 34 -0.13 23.22 -14.77
C PHE A 34 -0.16 24.76 -14.66
N PRO A 35 -0.36 25.35 -13.47
CA PRO A 35 -0.55 26.79 -13.37
C PRO A 35 0.74 27.56 -13.73
N PRO A 36 0.70 28.52 -14.68
CA PRO A 36 1.90 29.26 -15.11
C PRO A 36 2.47 30.17 -14.02
N ALA A 37 1.65 30.52 -13.02
CA ALA A 37 2.02 31.31 -11.84
C ALA A 37 2.97 30.58 -10.86
N ILE A 38 3.16 29.27 -11.01
CA ILE A 38 4.10 28.51 -10.18
C ILE A 38 5.54 28.83 -10.59
N ALA A 39 6.26 29.42 -9.64
CA ALA A 39 7.63 29.90 -9.83
C ALA A 39 8.69 28.94 -9.27
N SER A 40 8.36 28.20 -8.21
CA SER A 40 9.28 27.28 -7.54
C SER A 40 8.56 26.10 -6.90
N LEU A 41 9.34 25.11 -6.45
CA LEU A 41 8.86 23.94 -5.73
C LEU A 41 9.46 23.91 -4.33
N ARG A 42 8.69 23.40 -3.37
CA ARG A 42 9.20 22.90 -2.09
C ARG A 42 9.04 21.39 -2.09
N VAL A 43 10.16 20.68 -2.01
CA VAL A 43 10.20 19.22 -2.01
C VAL A 43 10.60 18.71 -0.63
N THR A 44 9.77 17.87 -0.03
CA THR A 44 10.06 17.20 1.24
C THR A 44 9.92 15.69 1.07
N GLN A 45 10.87 14.92 1.58
CA GLN A 45 10.79 13.46 1.52
C GLN A 45 9.87 12.95 2.65
N PHE A 46 9.01 11.97 2.35
CA PHE A 46 8.28 11.28 3.39
C PHE A 46 9.22 10.37 4.19
N GLY A 47 9.02 10.27 5.51
CA GLY A 47 9.79 9.36 6.38
C GLY A 47 9.44 7.87 6.19
N HIS A 48 8.35 7.56 5.48
CA HIS A 48 7.80 6.23 5.25
C HIS A 48 7.87 5.89 3.75
N GLY A 49 8.05 4.61 3.38
CA GLY A 49 8.28 4.15 2.00
C GLY A 49 9.75 3.86 1.69
N GLN A 50 10.32 2.85 2.37
CA GLN A 50 11.76 2.56 2.37
C GLN A 50 12.28 1.99 1.04
N SER A 51 11.43 1.32 0.25
CA SER A 51 11.82 0.69 -1.03
C SER A 51 12.05 1.73 -2.14
N ASN A 52 11.07 2.61 -2.38
CA ASN A 52 11.12 3.65 -3.42
C ASN A 52 10.97 5.05 -2.80
N PRO A 53 11.99 5.92 -2.93
CA PRO A 53 11.92 7.29 -2.43
C PRO A 53 10.64 8.01 -2.87
N THR A 54 9.88 8.49 -1.87
CA THR A 54 8.60 9.19 -2.05
C THR A 54 8.69 10.60 -1.47
N TYR A 55 8.23 11.61 -2.21
CA TYR A 55 8.37 13.02 -1.88
C TYR A 55 7.04 13.76 -2.02
N LYS A 56 6.76 14.67 -1.11
CA LYS A 56 5.73 15.69 -1.25
C LYS A 56 6.31 16.85 -2.06
N VAL A 57 5.61 17.27 -3.10
CA VAL A 57 5.99 18.37 -4.00
C VAL A 57 4.95 19.47 -3.90
N GLU A 58 5.29 20.55 -3.19
CA GLU A 58 4.44 21.71 -2.98
C GLU A 58 4.80 22.79 -4.00
N CYS A 59 3.84 23.17 -4.86
CA CYS A 59 4.05 24.19 -5.89
C CYS A 59 3.86 25.60 -5.34
N LEU A 60 4.87 26.46 -5.42
CA LEU A 60 4.85 27.81 -4.84
C LEU A 60 4.64 28.90 -5.91
N LEU A 61 3.79 29.88 -5.61
CA LEU A 61 3.54 31.03 -6.48
C LEU A 61 4.73 32.01 -6.51
N GLY A 62 4.87 32.73 -7.63
CA GLY A 62 5.78 33.88 -7.75
C GLY A 62 5.33 35.09 -6.93
N ALA A 63 6.29 35.95 -6.54
CA ALA A 63 6.08 37.10 -5.66
C ALA A 63 5.08 38.14 -6.19
N ASP A 64 4.86 38.20 -7.51
CA ASP A 64 3.97 39.17 -8.17
C ASP A 64 2.49 38.79 -8.10
N HIS A 65 2.16 37.60 -7.58
CA HIS A 65 0.80 37.19 -7.27
C HIS A 65 0.56 37.46 -5.79
N GLY A 66 -0.01 38.65 -5.49
CA GLY A 66 -0.16 39.19 -4.13
C GLY A 66 -0.79 38.23 -3.11
N ALA A 67 -0.64 38.57 -1.83
CA ALA A 67 -1.10 37.81 -0.65
C ALA A 67 -2.63 37.65 -0.52
N GLY A 68 -3.39 37.67 -1.62
CA GLY A 68 -4.80 37.32 -1.69
C GLY A 68 -4.96 35.90 -2.24
N THR A 69 -5.36 34.96 -1.37
CA THR A 69 -5.73 33.56 -1.66
C THR A 69 -5.06 32.97 -2.89
N ALA A 70 -3.82 32.53 -2.74
CA ALA A 70 -3.22 31.57 -3.66
C ALA A 70 -4.25 30.46 -3.94
N PRO A 71 -4.58 30.13 -5.21
CA PRO A 71 -5.24 28.85 -5.46
C PRO A 71 -4.42 27.79 -4.77
N ALA A 72 -5.07 26.89 -4.01
CA ALA A 72 -4.41 25.88 -3.19
C ALA A 72 -3.20 25.33 -3.97
N ALA A 73 -2.00 25.70 -3.51
CA ALA A 73 -0.75 25.33 -4.16
C ALA A 73 -0.83 23.85 -4.51
N ALA A 74 -0.86 23.55 -5.81
CA ALA A 74 -1.10 22.19 -6.26
C ALA A 74 -0.03 21.28 -5.65
N THR A 75 -0.45 20.39 -4.76
CA THR A 75 0.46 19.48 -4.06
C THR A 75 0.41 18.14 -4.76
N TYR A 76 1.59 17.64 -5.11
CA TYR A 76 1.77 16.35 -5.77
C TYR A 76 2.60 15.43 -4.89
N VAL A 77 2.55 14.14 -5.20
CA VAL A 77 3.48 13.16 -4.67
C VAL A 77 4.33 12.64 -5.81
N LEU A 78 5.65 12.63 -5.62
CA LEU A 78 6.61 12.03 -6.53
C LEU A 78 7.13 10.74 -5.91
N ARG A 79 7.05 9.62 -6.63
CA ARG A 79 7.71 8.36 -6.25
C ARG A 79 8.70 7.96 -7.34
N LYS A 80 9.91 7.60 -6.94
CA LYS A 80 11.06 7.42 -7.83
C LYS A 80 11.82 6.16 -7.50
N LYS A 81 12.45 5.54 -8.49
CA LYS A 81 13.38 4.43 -8.23
C LYS A 81 14.55 4.87 -7.34
N PRO A 82 15.08 4.02 -6.46
CA PRO A 82 16.29 4.35 -5.71
C PRO A 82 17.48 4.57 -6.67
N PRO A 83 18.44 5.43 -6.31
CA PRO A 83 19.64 5.63 -7.12
C PRO A 83 20.54 4.38 -7.08
N GLY A 84 21.27 4.13 -8.17
CA GLY A 84 22.28 3.07 -8.27
C GLY A 84 21.91 1.94 -9.23
N LYS A 85 22.75 0.89 -9.28
CA LYS A 85 22.47 -0.31 -10.07
C LYS A 85 21.42 -1.13 -9.35
N ILE A 86 20.25 -1.24 -9.95
CA ILE A 86 19.10 -1.99 -9.43
C ILE A 86 19.02 -3.34 -10.16
N LEU A 87 18.67 -4.40 -9.44
CA LEU A 87 18.39 -5.71 -10.06
C LEU A 87 17.21 -5.59 -11.03
N ALA A 88 17.26 -6.34 -12.13
CA ALA A 88 16.14 -6.38 -13.07
C ALA A 88 14.83 -6.73 -12.33
N SER A 89 13.74 -6.03 -12.65
CA SER A 89 12.40 -6.13 -12.04
C SER A 89 12.23 -5.68 -10.58
N ALA A 90 13.31 -5.29 -9.89
CA ALA A 90 13.18 -4.61 -8.59
C ALA A 90 12.78 -3.14 -8.80
N HIS A 91 12.01 -2.58 -7.86
CA HIS A 91 11.63 -1.16 -7.86
C HIS A 91 10.91 -0.70 -9.14
N ALA A 92 9.97 -1.52 -9.64
CA ALA A 92 9.24 -1.26 -10.88
C ALA A 92 8.12 -0.21 -10.70
N VAL A 93 8.50 1.05 -10.48
CA VAL A 93 7.57 2.18 -10.31
C VAL A 93 6.61 2.35 -11.50
N GLU A 94 6.99 1.89 -12.69
CA GLU A 94 6.14 1.85 -13.88
C GLU A 94 4.94 0.91 -13.68
N ARG A 95 5.14 -0.22 -13.01
CA ARG A 95 4.06 -1.17 -12.69
C ARG A 95 3.12 -0.61 -11.63
N GLU A 96 3.66 0.10 -10.63
CA GLU A 96 2.87 0.82 -9.61
C GLU A 96 2.01 1.90 -10.26
N PHE A 97 2.56 2.63 -11.23
CA PHE A 97 1.83 3.63 -12.00
C PHE A 97 0.71 3.00 -12.85
N ALA A 98 1.03 1.91 -13.55
CA ALA A 98 0.08 1.25 -14.44
C ALA A 98 -1.15 0.72 -13.69
N VAL A 99 -0.97 0.03 -12.55
CA VAL A 99 -2.08 -0.54 -11.77
C VAL A 99 -2.99 0.55 -11.19
N GLN A 100 -2.42 1.58 -10.57
CA GLN A 100 -3.22 2.66 -10.00
C GLN A 100 -3.96 3.48 -11.08
N ARG A 101 -3.31 3.71 -12.24
CA ARG A 101 -3.97 4.37 -13.38
C ARG A 101 -5.14 3.53 -13.91
N ALA A 102 -4.98 2.21 -13.99
CA ALA A 102 -6.02 1.29 -14.42
C ALA A 102 -7.20 1.20 -13.45
N LEU A 103 -6.96 1.40 -12.15
CA LEU A 103 -8.00 1.35 -11.12
C LEU A 103 -8.85 2.62 -11.03
N ALA A 104 -8.31 3.77 -11.46
CA ALA A 104 -9.00 5.06 -11.36
C ALA A 104 -10.43 5.09 -11.96
N PRO A 105 -10.72 4.46 -13.13
CA PRO A 105 -12.07 4.41 -13.70
C PRO A 105 -13.04 3.46 -12.99
N ALA A 106 -12.54 2.48 -12.23
CA ALA A 106 -13.40 1.48 -11.59
C ALA A 106 -14.21 2.05 -10.41
N HIS A 107 -13.83 3.24 -9.90
CA HIS A 107 -14.40 3.99 -8.78
C HIS A 107 -14.53 3.27 -7.42
N ALA A 108 -14.48 1.94 -7.39
CA ALA A 108 -14.65 1.12 -6.19
C ALA A 108 -13.36 0.93 -5.37
N VAL A 109 -12.20 1.10 -6.00
CA VAL A 109 -10.90 1.03 -5.31
C VAL A 109 -10.33 2.45 -5.20
N PRO A 110 -10.26 3.02 -3.99
CA PRO A 110 -9.75 4.37 -3.81
C PRO A 110 -8.23 4.38 -4.04
N VAL A 111 -7.77 5.08 -5.08
CA VAL A 111 -6.34 5.26 -5.38
C VAL A 111 -6.05 6.73 -5.69
N PRO A 112 -4.82 7.22 -5.43
CA PRO A 112 -4.41 8.54 -5.89
C PRO A 112 -4.55 8.64 -7.41
N ARG A 113 -4.92 9.82 -7.91
CA ARG A 113 -4.97 10.04 -9.36
C ARG A 113 -3.54 10.13 -9.89
N MET A 114 -3.22 9.21 -10.79
CA MET A 114 -1.95 9.21 -11.50
C MET A 114 -1.87 10.39 -12.49
N ILE A 115 -0.79 11.17 -12.43
CA ILE A 115 -0.63 12.38 -13.24
C ILE A 115 0.29 12.14 -14.43
N ALA A 116 1.51 11.69 -14.18
CA ALA A 116 2.51 11.46 -15.25
C ALA A 116 3.55 10.42 -14.82
N LEU A 117 4.05 9.65 -15.77
CA LEU A 117 5.19 8.76 -15.62
C LEU A 117 6.34 9.31 -16.47
N CYS A 118 7.53 9.47 -15.87
CA CYS A 118 8.75 9.85 -16.54
C CYS A 118 9.74 8.68 -16.51
N GLU A 119 10.05 8.14 -17.68
CA GLU A 119 11.09 7.11 -17.85
C GLU A 119 12.42 7.71 -18.32
N ASP A 120 12.42 9.00 -18.66
CA ASP A 120 13.62 9.74 -19.03
C ASP A 120 14.49 10.01 -17.79
N VAL A 121 15.61 9.29 -17.73
CA VAL A 121 16.55 9.38 -16.62
C VAL A 121 17.31 10.70 -16.60
N ASP A 122 17.34 11.47 -17.68
CA ASP A 122 18.06 12.74 -17.73
C ASP A 122 17.36 13.83 -16.90
N VAL A 123 16.07 13.66 -16.58
CA VAL A 123 15.30 14.63 -15.79
C VAL A 123 15.71 14.62 -14.31
N LEU A 124 15.71 13.43 -13.65
CA LEU A 124 16.02 13.29 -12.21
C LEU A 124 16.98 12.14 -11.88
N GLY A 125 17.66 11.57 -12.87
CA GLY A 125 18.64 10.49 -12.71
C GLY A 125 18.05 9.08 -12.65
N THR A 126 16.74 8.91 -12.40
CA THR A 126 16.05 7.62 -12.51
C THR A 126 14.58 7.84 -12.86
N PRO A 127 13.85 6.80 -13.35
CA PRO A 127 12.43 6.87 -13.59
C PRO A 127 11.63 7.22 -12.33
N PHE A 128 10.56 7.98 -12.51
CA PHE A 128 9.66 8.42 -11.45
C PHE A 128 8.25 8.65 -11.99
N TYR A 129 7.27 8.72 -11.10
CA TYR A 129 5.94 9.19 -11.44
C TYR A 129 5.44 10.28 -10.50
N LEU A 130 4.45 11.03 -10.97
CA LEU A 130 3.68 12.01 -10.22
C LEU A 130 2.25 11.52 -10.03
N MET A 131 1.71 11.73 -8.83
CA MET A 131 0.30 11.52 -8.51
C MET A 131 -0.25 12.68 -7.66
N THR A 132 -1.57 12.76 -7.52
CA THR A 132 -2.19 13.72 -6.60
C THR A 132 -1.81 13.42 -5.15
N PHE A 133 -1.55 14.46 -4.36
CA PHE A 133 -1.53 14.32 -2.92
C PHE A 133 -2.95 14.09 -2.39
N VAL A 134 -3.15 13.00 -1.64
CA VAL A 134 -4.43 12.69 -0.98
C VAL A 134 -4.29 13.06 0.50
N PRO A 135 -4.94 14.14 0.97
CA PRO A 135 -4.92 14.48 2.38
C PRO A 135 -5.73 13.45 3.18
N GLY A 136 -5.26 13.09 4.36
CA GLY A 136 -5.97 12.19 5.26
C GLY A 136 -5.11 11.69 6.41
N HIS A 137 -5.59 10.63 7.04
CA HIS A 137 -5.05 10.05 8.26
C HIS A 137 -4.68 8.59 8.05
N ILE A 138 -3.53 8.17 8.57
CA ILE A 138 -3.07 6.79 8.52
C ILE A 138 -3.09 6.24 9.94
N PHE A 139 -3.71 5.08 10.13
CA PHE A 139 -3.63 4.34 11.38
C PHE A 139 -2.54 3.28 11.26
N ILE A 140 -1.76 3.09 12.32
CA ILE A 140 -0.62 2.14 12.32
C ILE A 140 -0.92 0.97 13.24
N ALA A 141 -1.30 1.26 14.49
CA ALA A 141 -1.55 0.22 15.49
C ALA A 141 -2.90 -0.50 15.21
N PRO A 142 -2.91 -1.85 15.10
CA PRO A 142 -4.12 -2.62 14.76
C PRO A 142 -5.18 -2.55 15.87
N GLY A 143 -4.79 -2.24 17.10
CA GLY A 143 -5.70 -2.00 18.22
C GLY A 143 -6.42 -0.64 18.16
N LEU A 144 -6.02 0.26 17.25
CA LEU A 144 -6.65 1.57 17.02
C LEU A 144 -6.88 2.39 18.31
N PRO A 145 -5.85 2.59 19.16
CA PRO A 145 -6.00 3.24 20.48
C PRO A 145 -6.37 4.73 20.37
N ALA A 146 -6.10 5.36 19.23
CA ALA A 146 -6.46 6.76 18.97
C ALA A 146 -7.97 6.97 18.72
N LEU A 147 -8.73 5.89 18.49
CA LEU A 147 -10.16 5.99 18.22
C LEU A 147 -10.98 6.03 19.52
N PRO A 148 -12.05 6.85 19.56
CA PRO A 148 -12.72 7.17 20.81
C PRO A 148 -13.65 6.07 21.34
N SER A 149 -14.06 5.11 20.51
CA SER A 149 -15.00 4.07 20.93
C SER A 149 -14.85 2.74 20.16
N PRO A 150 -15.41 1.63 20.69
CA PRO A 150 -15.47 0.35 19.99
C PRO A 150 -16.12 0.42 18.60
N GLU A 151 -17.15 1.25 18.43
CA GLU A 151 -17.88 1.40 17.18
C GLU A 151 -17.00 2.01 16.08
N HIS A 152 -16.12 2.95 16.44
CA HIS A 152 -15.16 3.52 15.49
C HIS A 152 -14.13 2.48 15.04
N ARG A 153 -13.65 1.62 15.97
CA ARG A 153 -12.75 0.52 15.63
C ARG A 153 -13.43 -0.49 14.71
N ALA A 154 -14.66 -0.88 15.04
CA ALA A 154 -15.45 -1.79 14.19
C ALA A 154 -15.61 -1.23 12.78
N ALA A 155 -15.93 0.06 12.66
CA ALA A 155 -16.10 0.73 11.38
C ALA A 155 -14.81 0.78 10.55
N VAL A 156 -13.63 0.98 11.16
CA VAL A 156 -12.34 0.89 10.46
C VAL A 156 -12.11 -0.50 9.89
N TYR A 157 -12.36 -1.57 10.67
CA TYR A 157 -12.20 -2.94 10.17
C TYR A 157 -13.25 -3.29 9.10
N ASP A 158 -14.49 -2.78 9.22
CA ASP A 158 -15.51 -2.95 8.17
C ASP A 158 -15.07 -2.32 6.85
N GLU A 159 -14.60 -1.07 6.90
CA GLU A 159 -14.10 -0.35 5.72
C GLU A 159 -12.86 -1.04 5.13
N MET A 160 -11.92 -1.47 5.96
CA MET A 160 -10.71 -2.18 5.52
C MET A 160 -11.06 -3.49 4.78
N ALA A 161 -11.99 -4.27 5.32
CA ALA A 161 -12.49 -5.48 4.65
C ALA A 161 -13.24 -5.15 3.34
N ALA A 162 -14.02 -4.07 3.32
CA ALA A 162 -14.75 -3.63 2.15
C ALA A 162 -13.81 -3.19 1.00
N VAL A 163 -12.77 -2.43 1.31
CA VAL A 163 -11.74 -1.99 0.36
C VAL A 163 -10.95 -3.17 -0.19
N LEU A 164 -10.48 -4.07 0.66
CA LEU A 164 -9.77 -5.27 0.19
C LEU A 164 -10.68 -6.15 -0.68
N GLY A 165 -11.94 -6.32 -0.26
CA GLY A 165 -12.95 -7.00 -1.08
C GLY A 165 -13.17 -6.31 -2.43
N ALA A 166 -13.17 -4.97 -2.48
CA ALA A 166 -13.29 -4.21 -3.72
C ALA A 166 -12.10 -4.45 -4.66
N ILE A 167 -10.87 -4.49 -4.13
CA ILE A 167 -9.67 -4.85 -4.90
C ILE A 167 -9.84 -6.25 -5.53
N HIS A 168 -10.27 -7.23 -4.73
CA HIS A 168 -10.42 -8.61 -5.20
C HIS A 168 -11.61 -8.83 -6.15
N ARG A 169 -12.57 -7.91 -6.19
CA ARG A 169 -13.67 -7.91 -7.17
C ARG A 169 -13.31 -7.31 -8.52
N VAL A 170 -12.20 -6.56 -8.62
CA VAL A 170 -11.76 -6.00 -9.90
C VAL A 170 -11.59 -7.15 -10.90
N ASP A 171 -12.20 -6.98 -12.09
CA ASP A 171 -11.89 -7.79 -13.26
C ASP A 171 -10.64 -7.20 -13.92
N PRO A 172 -9.47 -7.86 -13.83
CA PRO A 172 -8.25 -7.32 -14.39
C PRO A 172 -8.34 -7.10 -15.89
N ALA A 173 -9.08 -7.92 -16.64
CA ALA A 173 -9.20 -7.74 -18.08
C ALA A 173 -9.97 -6.46 -18.42
N ALA A 174 -11.08 -6.21 -17.71
CA ALA A 174 -11.93 -5.03 -17.91
C ALA A 174 -11.19 -3.71 -17.64
N VAL A 175 -10.20 -3.70 -16.73
CA VAL A 175 -9.39 -2.51 -16.43
C VAL A 175 -8.05 -2.47 -17.18
N GLY A 176 -7.80 -3.37 -18.14
CA GLY A 176 -6.57 -3.38 -18.94
C GLY A 176 -5.35 -3.99 -18.25
N LEU A 177 -5.56 -4.78 -17.20
CA LEU A 177 -4.55 -5.49 -16.41
C LEU A 177 -4.47 -7.00 -16.71
N ALA A 178 -5.05 -7.48 -17.82
CA ALA A 178 -5.02 -8.91 -18.18
C ALA A 178 -3.60 -9.52 -18.21
N GLY A 179 -2.60 -8.74 -18.65
CA GLY A 179 -1.19 -9.14 -18.69
C GLY A 179 -0.36 -8.72 -17.48
N TYR A 180 -0.98 -8.25 -16.39
CA TYR A 180 -0.25 -7.61 -15.29
C TYR A 180 0.60 -8.60 -14.47
N GLY A 181 0.21 -9.86 -14.41
CA GLY A 181 0.90 -10.91 -13.68
C GLY A 181 0.53 -12.30 -14.20
N LYS A 182 1.21 -13.33 -13.67
CA LYS A 182 0.86 -14.72 -13.97
C LYS A 182 -0.23 -15.18 -13.00
N PRO A 183 -1.45 -15.51 -13.46
CA PRO A 183 -2.56 -15.86 -12.58
C PRO A 183 -2.34 -17.24 -11.93
N ASP A 184 -2.03 -18.26 -12.73
CA ASP A 184 -2.10 -19.66 -12.28
C ASP A 184 -0.99 -20.06 -11.29
N ASN A 185 -1.31 -21.07 -10.47
CA ASN A 185 -0.42 -21.67 -9.48
C ASN A 185 0.28 -20.63 -8.60
N TYR A 186 -0.47 -19.61 -8.17
CA TYR A 186 0.09 -18.44 -7.51
C TYR A 186 0.77 -18.85 -6.21
N SER A 187 0.07 -19.57 -5.32
CA SER A 187 0.62 -19.93 -4.01
C SER A 187 1.84 -20.83 -4.13
N HIS A 188 1.79 -21.86 -4.99
CA HIS A 188 2.96 -22.71 -5.26
C HIS A 188 4.15 -21.90 -5.77
N ARG A 189 3.94 -20.98 -6.73
CA ARG A 189 5.01 -20.15 -7.28
C ARG A 189 5.61 -19.20 -6.25
N GLN A 190 4.78 -18.59 -5.41
CA GLN A 190 5.26 -17.72 -4.34
C GLN A 190 6.08 -18.51 -3.34
N LEU A 191 5.57 -19.67 -2.90
CA LEU A 191 6.29 -20.58 -2.01
C LEU A 191 7.67 -20.95 -2.56
N GLU A 192 7.76 -21.42 -3.80
CA GLU A 192 9.05 -21.79 -4.40
C GLU A 192 9.97 -20.59 -4.61
N ARG A 193 9.43 -19.39 -4.87
CA ARG A 193 10.23 -18.16 -4.95
C ARG A 193 10.83 -17.82 -3.58
N TRP A 194 10.01 -17.78 -2.54
CA TRP A 194 10.46 -17.43 -1.19
C TRP A 194 11.41 -18.48 -0.60
N ALA A 195 11.15 -19.77 -0.82
CA ALA A 195 12.05 -20.84 -0.40
C ALA A 195 13.45 -20.70 -1.05
N ARG A 196 13.52 -20.41 -2.35
CA ARG A 196 14.80 -20.15 -3.02
C ARG A 196 15.50 -18.90 -2.49
N GLN A 197 14.75 -17.82 -2.24
CA GLN A 197 15.31 -16.58 -1.70
C GLN A 197 15.85 -16.79 -0.29
N TYR A 198 15.12 -17.50 0.58
CA TYR A 198 15.57 -17.85 1.92
C TYR A 198 16.89 -18.65 1.88
N HIS A 199 16.95 -19.71 1.08
CA HIS A 199 18.17 -20.51 0.95
C HIS A 199 19.35 -19.72 0.39
N ALA A 200 19.10 -18.74 -0.48
CA ALA A 200 20.15 -17.86 -1.00
C ALA A 200 20.58 -16.78 0.00
N SER A 201 19.75 -16.43 0.99
CA SER A 201 20.02 -15.37 1.97
C SER A 201 20.70 -15.85 3.25
N VAL A 202 20.77 -17.16 3.48
CA VAL A 202 21.34 -17.75 4.70
C VAL A 202 22.52 -18.66 4.38
N THR A 203 23.56 -18.59 5.20
CA THR A 203 24.69 -19.55 5.12
C THR A 203 24.28 -20.91 5.67
N THR A 204 23.50 -20.92 6.76
CA THR A 204 23.01 -22.13 7.43
C THR A 204 21.49 -22.01 7.60
N PRO A 205 20.69 -22.84 6.91
CA PRO A 205 19.25 -22.86 7.10
C PRO A 205 18.84 -23.28 8.51
N GLU A 206 17.88 -22.54 9.09
CA GLU A 206 17.31 -22.84 10.40
C GLU A 206 16.29 -23.96 10.30
N ALA A 207 16.40 -24.96 11.18
CA ALA A 207 15.55 -26.16 11.14
C ALA A 207 14.03 -25.84 11.15
N PRO A 208 13.53 -24.88 11.97
CA PRO A 208 12.10 -24.52 11.95
C PRO A 208 11.63 -23.96 10.59
N VAL A 209 12.44 -23.13 9.93
CA VAL A 209 12.09 -22.54 8.63
C VAL A 209 12.11 -23.59 7.53
N VAL A 210 13.10 -24.49 7.56
CA VAL A 210 13.15 -25.62 6.61
C VAL A 210 11.93 -26.54 6.78
N ALA A 211 11.55 -26.85 8.01
CA ALA A 211 10.36 -27.64 8.30
C ALA A 211 9.08 -26.94 7.83
N LEU A 212 8.98 -25.62 8.02
CA LEU A 212 7.86 -24.82 7.51
C LEU A 212 7.78 -24.88 5.98
N ILE A 213 8.88 -24.69 5.26
CA ILE A 213 8.92 -24.79 3.79
C ILE A 213 8.44 -26.18 3.32
N GLN A 214 8.89 -27.25 3.97
CA GLN A 214 8.46 -28.62 3.64
C GLN A 214 6.96 -28.82 3.91
N TRP A 215 6.48 -28.33 5.05
CA TRP A 215 5.07 -28.40 5.40
C TRP A 215 4.22 -27.63 4.39
N LEU A 216 4.58 -26.39 4.06
CA LEU A 216 3.88 -25.59 3.06
C LEU A 216 3.83 -26.29 1.69
N ARG A 217 4.93 -26.92 1.25
CA ARG A 217 4.94 -27.68 -0.02
C ARG A 217 3.96 -28.85 -0.03
N ALA A 218 3.80 -29.52 1.11
CA ALA A 218 2.88 -30.64 1.25
C ALA A 218 1.41 -30.21 1.40
N HIS A 219 1.16 -28.94 1.73
CA HIS A 219 -0.17 -28.41 2.05
C HIS A 219 -0.62 -27.29 1.11
N VAL A 220 0.08 -27.09 -0.03
CA VAL A 220 -0.39 -26.14 -1.06
C VAL A 220 -1.82 -26.52 -1.45
N PRO A 221 -2.77 -25.58 -1.39
CA PRO A 221 -4.16 -25.86 -1.74
C PRO A 221 -4.26 -26.37 -3.18
N ALA A 222 -4.97 -27.50 -3.37
CA ALA A 222 -5.22 -28.04 -4.70
C ALA A 222 -6.07 -27.06 -5.55
N GLU A 223 -6.95 -26.31 -4.89
CA GLU A 223 -7.76 -25.26 -5.48
C GLU A 223 -7.57 -23.97 -4.69
N GLU A 224 -7.42 -22.86 -5.40
CA GLU A 224 -7.42 -21.50 -4.86
C GLU A 224 -8.14 -20.57 -5.83
N PRO A 225 -8.86 -19.54 -5.36
CA PRO A 225 -9.27 -18.46 -6.24
C PRO A 225 -8.02 -17.86 -6.89
N SER A 226 -8.06 -17.65 -8.19
CA SER A 226 -6.90 -17.15 -8.94
C SER A 226 -7.32 -16.10 -9.97
N GLY A 227 -6.33 -15.43 -10.57
CA GLY A 227 -6.54 -14.39 -11.56
C GLY A 227 -7.17 -13.10 -11.00
N ARG A 228 -7.13 -12.90 -9.68
CA ARG A 228 -7.58 -11.66 -9.04
C ARG A 228 -6.42 -10.69 -8.91
N LEU A 229 -6.72 -9.40 -8.94
CA LEU A 229 -5.74 -8.40 -8.54
C LEU A 229 -5.46 -8.60 -7.04
N VAL A 230 -4.20 -8.77 -6.70
CA VAL A 230 -3.70 -8.80 -5.33
C VAL A 230 -2.81 -7.59 -5.11
N HIS A 231 -2.98 -6.92 -3.99
CA HIS A 231 -2.17 -5.80 -3.55
C HIS A 231 -0.78 -6.28 -3.11
N GLY A 232 -0.69 -7.44 -2.45
CA GLY A 232 0.54 -8.03 -1.94
C GLY A 232 1.01 -7.46 -0.61
N ASP A 233 0.77 -6.17 -0.35
CA ASP A 233 1.15 -5.49 0.89
C ASP A 233 -0.04 -4.83 1.63
N PHE A 234 -1.23 -5.44 1.59
CA PHE A 234 -2.44 -4.77 2.10
C PHE A 234 -2.48 -4.75 3.63
N ARG A 235 -2.21 -3.57 4.21
CA ARG A 235 -2.17 -3.34 5.66
C ARG A 235 -2.87 -2.04 6.03
N LEU A 236 -3.20 -1.90 7.31
CA LEU A 236 -3.85 -0.71 7.87
C LEU A 236 -3.05 0.57 7.63
N ASP A 237 -1.72 0.51 7.71
CA ASP A 237 -0.81 1.63 7.51
C ASP A 237 -0.62 2.03 6.03
N ASN A 238 -1.15 1.22 5.10
CA ASN A 238 -1.24 1.55 3.68
C ASN A 238 -2.60 2.14 3.27
N LEU A 239 -3.45 2.49 4.25
CA LEU A 239 -4.76 3.10 4.01
C LEU A 239 -4.80 4.54 4.51
N VAL A 240 -5.22 5.44 3.62
CA VAL A 240 -5.50 6.83 3.96
C VAL A 240 -6.99 6.96 4.24
N PHE A 241 -7.34 7.38 5.46
CA PHE A 241 -8.71 7.66 5.88
C PHE A 241 -9.02 9.16 5.76
N ALA A 242 -10.26 9.50 5.40
CA ALA A 242 -10.69 10.89 5.29
C ALA A 242 -10.69 11.63 6.65
N SER A 243 -10.94 10.91 7.74
CA SER A 243 -11.15 11.47 9.08
C SER A 243 -10.22 10.84 10.12
N PRO A 244 -9.73 11.62 11.11
CA PRO A 244 -8.93 11.07 12.22
C PRO A 244 -9.75 10.16 13.15
N SER A 245 -11.08 10.23 13.11
CA SER A 245 -11.97 9.33 13.85
C SER A 245 -12.29 8.04 13.09
N GLY A 246 -11.71 7.82 11.90
CA GLY A 246 -12.08 6.71 11.03
C GLY A 246 -13.39 6.96 10.27
N PRO A 247 -13.98 5.92 9.66
CA PRO A 247 -15.07 6.07 8.69
C PRO A 247 -16.46 6.30 9.31
N LEU A 248 -16.58 6.15 10.64
CA LEU A 248 -17.85 6.37 11.33
C LEU A 248 -18.25 7.85 11.26
N GLY A 249 -19.45 8.13 10.76
CA GLY A 249 -19.92 9.50 10.49
C GLY A 249 -19.64 10.01 9.07
N GLY A 250 -19.01 9.19 8.22
CA GLY A 250 -18.76 9.47 6.80
C GLY A 250 -17.28 9.70 6.50
N GLY A 251 -16.92 9.60 5.21
CA GLY A 251 -15.53 9.70 4.76
C GLY A 251 -14.74 8.43 5.08
N GLY A 252 -14.79 7.45 4.16
CA GLY A 252 -14.08 6.18 4.25
C GLY A 252 -12.58 6.26 3.94
N VAL A 253 -12.05 5.18 3.38
CA VAL A 253 -10.69 5.17 2.81
C VAL A 253 -10.68 6.00 1.52
N THR A 254 -9.76 6.95 1.43
CA THR A 254 -9.58 7.86 0.28
C THR A 254 -8.43 7.46 -0.62
N ALA A 255 -7.48 6.65 -0.14
CA ALA A 255 -6.44 6.04 -0.96
C ALA A 255 -5.88 4.75 -0.34
N VAL A 256 -5.63 3.76 -1.19
CA VAL A 256 -4.78 2.60 -0.94
C VAL A 256 -3.39 2.88 -1.50
N LEU A 257 -2.37 2.75 -0.66
CA LEU A 257 -0.98 3.07 -0.96
C LEU A 257 -0.14 1.81 -1.16
N ASP A 258 1.05 1.99 -1.73
CA ASP A 258 2.12 0.99 -1.83
C ASP A 258 1.80 -0.28 -2.65
N TRP A 259 1.56 -0.07 -3.94
CA TRP A 259 1.24 -1.12 -4.91
C TRP A 259 2.47 -1.88 -5.44
N GLU A 260 3.63 -1.79 -4.79
CA GLU A 260 4.90 -2.30 -5.34
C GLU A 260 4.95 -3.83 -5.47
N LEU A 261 4.21 -4.55 -4.63
CA LEU A 261 4.11 -6.01 -4.64
C LEU A 261 2.93 -6.53 -5.46
N SER A 262 2.11 -5.63 -6.01
CA SER A 262 0.85 -6.02 -6.61
C SER A 262 1.03 -6.82 -7.90
N THR A 263 0.12 -7.77 -8.11
CA THR A 263 0.16 -8.71 -9.23
C THR A 263 -1.22 -9.35 -9.45
N LEU A 264 -1.30 -10.31 -10.38
CA LEU A 264 -2.44 -11.22 -10.47
C LEU A 264 -2.12 -12.50 -9.68
N GLY A 265 -3.05 -12.94 -8.85
CA GLY A 265 -2.79 -14.05 -7.94
C GLY A 265 -3.99 -14.51 -7.13
N ALA A 266 -3.68 -15.17 -6.01
CA ALA A 266 -4.65 -15.71 -5.09
C ALA A 266 -5.01 -14.70 -4.00
N PRO A 267 -6.25 -14.23 -3.92
CA PRO A 267 -6.67 -13.20 -2.98
C PRO A 267 -6.62 -13.66 -1.52
N TYR A 268 -6.55 -14.97 -1.26
CA TYR A 268 -6.34 -15.51 0.08
C TYR A 268 -4.98 -15.11 0.67
N SER A 269 -3.94 -14.91 -0.14
CA SER A 269 -2.65 -14.45 0.38
C SER A 269 -2.74 -13.03 0.95
N ASP A 270 -3.51 -12.15 0.32
CA ASP A 270 -3.68 -10.77 0.76
C ASP A 270 -4.45 -10.68 2.08
N ILE A 271 -5.57 -11.41 2.22
CA ILE A 271 -6.33 -11.40 3.47
C ILE A 271 -5.55 -12.08 4.60
N ALA A 272 -4.79 -13.15 4.32
CA ALA A 272 -3.94 -13.78 5.33
C ALA A 272 -2.79 -12.85 5.78
N TYR A 273 -2.16 -12.15 4.84
CA TYR A 273 -1.16 -11.13 5.15
C TYR A 273 -1.75 -9.98 5.98
N ASN A 274 -2.96 -9.54 5.65
CA ASN A 274 -3.67 -8.53 6.43
C ASN A 274 -4.05 -9.01 7.85
N CYS A 275 -4.30 -10.31 8.03
CA CYS A 275 -4.56 -10.96 9.32
C CYS A 275 -3.30 -11.21 10.16
N MET A 276 -2.09 -10.92 9.66
CA MET A 276 -0.84 -11.13 10.39
C MET A 276 -0.83 -10.58 11.84
N PRO A 277 -1.43 -9.41 12.17
CA PRO A 277 -1.48 -8.92 13.55
C PRO A 277 -2.13 -9.87 14.57
N TYR A 278 -3.03 -10.77 14.14
CA TYR A 278 -3.65 -11.80 14.99
C TYR A 278 -2.68 -12.94 15.37
N HIS A 279 -1.61 -13.13 14.58
CA HIS A 279 -0.66 -14.23 14.73
C HIS A 279 0.70 -13.79 15.29
N LEU A 280 0.98 -12.48 15.29
CA LEU A 280 2.22 -11.93 15.84
C LEU A 280 2.20 -11.88 17.38
N PRO A 281 3.36 -12.07 18.04
CA PRO A 281 3.48 -11.86 19.48
C PRO A 281 3.03 -10.44 19.86
N PRO A 282 2.31 -10.27 20.99
CA PRO A 282 1.81 -8.96 21.39
C PRO A 282 2.95 -7.99 21.77
N GLY A 283 2.66 -6.68 21.74
CA GLY A 283 3.56 -5.63 22.20
C GLY A 283 4.56 -5.09 21.16
N ARG A 284 4.33 -5.33 19.86
CA ARG A 284 5.22 -4.86 18.77
C ARG A 284 4.71 -3.58 18.09
N GLU A 285 4.25 -2.59 18.85
CA GLU A 285 3.52 -1.41 18.33
C GLU A 285 4.32 -0.52 17.36
N ALA A 286 5.64 -0.40 17.56
CA ALA A 286 6.53 0.41 16.72
C ALA A 286 7.44 -0.44 15.81
N ALA A 287 7.09 -1.71 15.58
CA ALA A 287 7.83 -2.59 14.69
C ALA A 287 7.42 -2.37 13.22
N ALA A 288 8.24 -2.87 12.29
CA ALA A 288 7.88 -2.93 10.86
C ALA A 288 6.56 -3.68 10.63
N TYR A 289 6.20 -4.60 11.53
CA TYR A 289 4.93 -5.31 11.54
C TYR A 289 4.25 -5.13 12.91
N PRO A 290 3.33 -4.15 13.03
CA PRO A 290 2.60 -3.91 14.26
C PRO A 290 1.71 -5.08 14.67
N SER A 291 1.66 -5.37 15.97
CA SER A 291 0.79 -6.39 16.58
C SER A 291 -0.21 -5.77 17.56
N PHE A 292 -1.16 -6.56 18.05
CA PHE A 292 -1.95 -6.16 19.22
C PHE A 292 -1.08 -6.02 20.47
N THR A 293 -1.58 -5.29 21.46
CA THR A 293 -0.86 -5.00 22.71
C THR A 293 -0.98 -6.13 23.74
N SER A 294 -2.01 -6.96 23.63
CA SER A 294 -2.28 -8.11 24.50
C SER A 294 -2.90 -9.25 23.70
N ALA A 295 -3.08 -10.41 24.34
CA ALA A 295 -3.81 -11.52 23.74
C ALA A 295 -5.31 -11.22 23.58
N ASP A 296 -5.87 -10.38 24.47
CA ASP A 296 -7.25 -9.93 24.37
C ASP A 296 -7.36 -8.81 23.34
N LEU A 297 -8.33 -8.96 22.42
CA LEU A 297 -8.60 -7.95 21.40
C LEU A 297 -9.31 -6.73 22.02
N PRO A 298 -8.92 -5.50 21.67
CA PRO A 298 -9.62 -4.31 22.11
C PRO A 298 -11.11 -4.36 21.69
N PRO A 299 -12.06 -3.94 22.54
CA PRO A 299 -13.48 -3.96 22.19
C PRO A 299 -13.75 -3.25 20.87
N GLY A 300 -14.51 -3.88 19.97
CA GLY A 300 -14.80 -3.35 18.62
C GLY A 300 -13.82 -3.80 17.53
N VAL A 301 -12.65 -4.34 17.88
CA VAL A 301 -11.81 -5.09 16.93
C VAL A 301 -12.46 -6.47 16.73
N PRO A 302 -12.78 -6.88 15.48
CA PRO A 302 -13.34 -8.20 15.23
C PRO A 302 -12.31 -9.30 15.51
N SER A 303 -12.77 -10.50 15.86
CA SER A 303 -11.95 -11.69 15.78
C SER A 303 -11.49 -11.94 14.33
N GLU A 304 -10.39 -12.67 14.14
CA GLU A 304 -9.90 -13.03 12.81
C GLU A 304 -11.01 -13.69 11.97
N ARG A 305 -11.77 -14.62 12.56
CA ARG A 305 -12.88 -15.31 11.89
C ARG A 305 -13.97 -14.34 11.41
N GLU A 306 -14.35 -13.38 12.25
CA GLU A 306 -15.34 -12.36 11.88
C GLU A 306 -14.81 -11.45 10.78
N TYR A 307 -13.53 -11.07 10.86
CA TYR A 307 -12.87 -10.21 9.88
C TYR A 307 -12.77 -10.88 8.50
N VAL A 308 -12.30 -12.13 8.44
CA VAL A 308 -12.27 -12.91 7.20
C VAL A 308 -13.68 -13.13 6.64
N ALA A 309 -14.70 -13.30 7.50
CA ALA A 309 -16.08 -13.38 7.04
C ALA A 309 -16.60 -12.05 6.45
N LYS A 310 -16.21 -10.90 7.00
CA LYS A 310 -16.51 -9.57 6.42
C LYS A 310 -15.85 -9.44 5.04
N TRP A 311 -14.58 -9.81 4.93
CA TRP A 311 -13.85 -9.82 3.66
C TRP A 311 -14.48 -10.77 2.63
N ALA A 312 -14.89 -11.98 3.01
CA ALA A 312 -15.53 -12.94 2.11
C ALA A 312 -16.85 -12.38 1.55
N ARG A 313 -17.68 -11.78 2.41
CA ARG A 313 -18.91 -11.08 1.98
C ARG A 313 -18.62 -9.92 1.04
N ALA A 314 -17.60 -9.11 1.34
CA ALA A 314 -17.23 -8.00 0.48
C ALA A 314 -16.71 -8.52 -0.87
N SER A 315 -15.71 -9.38 -0.90
CA SER A 315 -15.11 -9.90 -2.14
C SER A 315 -16.07 -10.74 -2.99
N GLY A 316 -17.10 -11.33 -2.39
CA GLY A 316 -17.95 -12.33 -3.05
C GLY A 316 -17.26 -13.68 -3.26
N LEU A 317 -16.09 -13.87 -2.64
CA LEU A 317 -15.32 -15.12 -2.69
C LEU A 317 -15.72 -16.05 -1.53
N PRO A 318 -15.46 -17.37 -1.65
CA PRO A 318 -15.66 -18.28 -0.55
C PRO A 318 -14.85 -17.87 0.69
N ASN A 319 -15.38 -18.14 1.88
CA ASN A 319 -14.65 -17.89 3.13
C ASN A 319 -13.63 -19.02 3.34
N PRO A 320 -12.31 -18.72 3.34
CA PRO A 320 -11.27 -19.75 3.45
C PRO A 320 -11.22 -20.44 4.82
N MET A 321 -11.90 -19.90 5.84
CA MET A 321 -11.97 -20.47 7.18
C MET A 321 -13.17 -21.40 7.42
N LEU A 322 -14.10 -21.53 6.47
CA LEU A 322 -15.31 -22.35 6.64
C LEU A 322 -15.19 -23.69 5.89
N SER A 323 -15.45 -24.79 6.62
CA SER A 323 -15.67 -26.20 6.17
C SER A 323 -14.43 -27.12 6.07
N GLY A 324 -14.71 -28.44 6.03
CA GLY A 324 -13.82 -29.62 6.26
C GLY A 324 -12.68 -29.89 5.27
N GLY A 325 -11.96 -28.85 4.91
CA GLY A 325 -10.77 -28.83 4.05
C GLY A 325 -10.14 -27.43 4.03
N SER A 326 -10.29 -26.68 5.13
CA SER A 326 -9.82 -25.30 5.26
C SER A 326 -8.37 -25.16 4.81
N CYS A 327 -8.14 -24.35 3.79
CA CYS A 327 -6.80 -23.97 3.33
C CYS A 327 -6.17 -22.89 4.22
N TRP A 328 -6.92 -22.35 5.21
CA TRP A 328 -6.45 -21.26 6.05
C TRP A 328 -5.12 -21.54 6.77
N PRO A 329 -4.88 -22.74 7.34
CA PRO A 329 -3.60 -23.04 7.96
C PRO A 329 -2.41 -22.91 6.99
N PHE A 330 -2.60 -23.14 5.69
CA PHE A 330 -1.54 -22.93 4.70
C PHE A 330 -1.23 -21.45 4.52
N TYR A 331 -2.25 -20.59 4.45
CA TYR A 331 -2.05 -19.16 4.23
C TYR A 331 -1.60 -18.41 5.50
N ALA A 332 -1.97 -18.91 6.68
CA ALA A 332 -1.64 -18.29 7.97
C ALA A 332 -0.29 -18.75 8.57
N ALA A 333 0.32 -19.81 8.03
CA ALA A 333 1.60 -20.35 8.48
C ALA A 333 2.81 -19.55 7.95
#